data_AF-A0A538G0M8-F1
#
_entry.id   AF-A0A538G0M8-F1
#
_cell.length_a   1.000
_cell.length_b   1.000
_cell.length_c   1.000
_cell.angle_alpha   90.00
_cell.angle_beta   90.00
_cell.angle_gamma   90.00
#
_symmetry.space_group_name_H-M   'P 1'
#
loop_
_entity.id
_entity.type
_entity.pdbx_description
1 polymer ?
#
loop_
_entity_poly.entity_id
_entity_poly.type
_entity_poly.pdbx_seq_one_letter_code
_entity_poly.pdbx_strand_id
1 'polypeptide(L)'
;MKRSLGWLAALALVVLGSRTIAYALSPSPLAAELSHQAGGPALPVIAVVAVLLAVAFSAAIVWLAALGVRERRLLETRPLVAEPRLRLDLLAARALALWLVAMPAFALLESTIHWREGLGWHGLHCLTGPVHRNAIPILGALSLVAAALAAALEHVLAWMRRTLASIAGPTRIAGIVLVARPPAAEFVPAAAFASPLGARGPPRLS
;
A
#
# COMPACT_ATOMS: atom_id res chain seq x y z
N MET A 1 17.20 -4.98 -14.53
CA MET A 1 18.29 -4.94 -13.54
C MET A 1 17.99 -4.02 -12.35
N LYS A 2 17.82 -2.69 -12.52
CA LYS A 2 17.62 -1.75 -11.38
C LYS A 2 16.42 -2.09 -10.47
N ARG A 3 15.26 -2.45 -11.04
CA ARG A 3 14.05 -2.82 -10.28
C ARG A 3 14.20 -4.13 -9.51
N SER A 4 14.82 -5.13 -10.15
CA SER A 4 15.09 -6.44 -9.54
C SER A 4 16.05 -6.30 -8.36
N LEU A 5 17.09 -5.46 -8.49
CA LEU A 5 18.02 -5.17 -7.40
C LEU A 5 17.32 -4.53 -6.20
N GLY A 6 16.39 -3.60 -6.44
CA GLY A 6 15.58 -2.99 -5.38
C GLY A 6 14.73 -4.01 -4.61
N TRP A 7 14.11 -4.96 -5.32
CA TRP A 7 13.34 -6.03 -4.66
C TRP A 7 14.22 -7.04 -3.94
N LEU A 8 15.42 -7.35 -4.45
CA LEU A 8 16.39 -8.18 -3.74
C LEU A 8 16.87 -7.50 -2.46
N ALA A 9 17.13 -6.18 -2.50
CA ALA A 9 17.47 -5.41 -1.30
C ALA A 9 16.31 -5.38 -0.30
N ALA A 10 15.08 -5.19 -0.76
CA ALA A 10 13.89 -5.25 0.09
C ALA A 10 13.73 -6.63 0.75
N LEU A 11 13.91 -7.71 -0.01
CA LEU A 11 13.89 -9.08 0.51
C LEU A 11 14.98 -9.28 1.59
N ALA A 12 16.21 -8.84 1.32
CA ALA A 12 17.30 -8.94 2.28
C ALA A 12 17.00 -8.17 3.58
N LEU A 13 16.48 -6.93 3.46
CA LEU A 13 16.08 -6.13 4.63
C LEU A 13 14.96 -6.78 5.42
N VAL A 14 13.94 -7.33 4.74
CA VAL A 14 12.84 -8.03 5.40
C VAL A 14 13.34 -9.26 6.15
N VAL A 15 14.20 -10.08 5.53
CA VAL A 15 14.74 -11.30 6.14
C VAL A 15 15.65 -10.97 7.32
N LEU A 16 16.63 -10.08 7.12
CA LEU A 16 17.59 -9.70 8.17
C LEU A 16 16.92 -8.93 9.31
N GLY A 17 15.98 -8.04 8.99
CA GLY A 17 15.19 -7.31 9.98
C GLY A 17 14.32 -8.25 10.81
N SER A 18 13.62 -9.18 10.14
CA SER A 18 12.80 -10.19 10.84
C SER A 18 13.65 -11.08 11.73
N ARG A 19 14.84 -11.47 11.28
CA ARG A 19 15.80 -12.23 12.09
C ARG A 19 16.18 -11.47 13.34
N THR A 20 16.64 -10.23 13.21
CA THR A 20 17.05 -9.40 14.35
C THR A 20 15.91 -9.24 15.36
N ILE A 21 14.69 -8.95 14.89
CA ILE A 21 13.52 -8.81 15.77
C ILE A 21 13.15 -10.15 16.41
N ALA A 22 13.12 -11.25 15.66
CA ALA A 22 12.77 -12.57 16.18
C ALA A 22 13.76 -13.03 17.27
N TYR A 23 15.06 -12.80 17.09
CA TYR A 23 16.06 -13.09 18.12
C TYR A 23 15.94 -12.17 19.33
N ALA A 24 15.67 -10.87 19.13
CA ALA A 24 15.44 -9.94 20.24
C ALA A 24 14.19 -10.29 21.07
N LEU A 25 13.21 -10.94 20.44
CA LEU A 25 11.99 -11.44 21.09
C LEU A 25 12.12 -12.88 21.62
N SER A 26 13.22 -13.57 21.33
CA SER A 26 13.44 -14.93 21.84
C SER A 26 13.63 -14.88 23.35
N PRO A 27 12.83 -15.62 24.15
CA PRO A 27 12.94 -15.57 25.60
C PRO A 27 14.32 -16.06 26.06
N SER A 28 14.88 -15.37 27.06
CA SER A 28 16.04 -15.89 27.80
C SER A 28 15.65 -17.17 28.55
N PRO A 29 16.61 -18.05 28.93
CA PRO A 29 16.30 -19.30 29.63
C PRO A 29 15.45 -19.08 30.90
N LEU A 30 15.72 -18.02 31.65
CA LEU A 30 14.95 -17.61 32.83
C LEU A 30 13.53 -17.14 32.44
N ALA A 31 13.39 -16.40 31.34
CA ALA A 31 12.09 -15.95 30.83
C ALA A 31 11.27 -17.11 30.23
N ALA A 32 11.91 -18.17 29.73
CA ALA A 32 11.23 -19.38 29.28
C ALA A 32 10.67 -20.18 30.46
N GLU A 33 11.44 -20.32 31.54
CA GLU A 33 11.01 -20.95 32.80
C GLU A 33 9.83 -20.18 33.42
N LEU A 34 9.94 -18.85 33.51
CA LEU A 34 8.86 -17.99 34.00
C LEU A 34 7.66 -17.94 33.06
N SER A 35 7.86 -18.01 31.75
CA SER A 35 6.79 -18.11 30.75
C SER A 35 6.00 -19.41 30.90
N HIS A 36 6.65 -20.51 31.28
CA HIS A 36 5.98 -21.77 31.59
C HIS A 36 5.09 -21.67 32.84
N GLN A 37 5.43 -20.81 33.79
CA GLN A 37 4.68 -20.61 35.04
C GLN A 37 3.64 -19.48 34.97
N ALA A 38 3.90 -18.42 34.21
CA ALA A 38 3.09 -17.19 34.17
C ALA A 38 2.47 -16.86 32.80
N GLY A 39 2.74 -17.67 31.77
CA GLY A 39 2.25 -17.45 30.40
C GLY A 39 2.99 -16.31 29.70
N GLY A 40 4.13 -16.60 29.07
CA GLY A 40 4.87 -15.62 28.25
C GLY A 40 4.09 -15.12 27.04
N PRO A 41 4.59 -14.10 26.33
CA PRO A 41 3.91 -13.50 25.17
C PRO A 41 3.61 -14.56 24.11
N ALA A 42 2.33 -14.91 24.01
CA ALA A 42 1.87 -15.94 23.09
C ALA A 42 2.01 -15.45 21.64
N LEU A 43 2.32 -16.37 20.72
CA LEU A 43 2.42 -16.11 19.29
C LEU A 43 1.25 -15.27 18.71
N PRO A 44 -0.02 -15.46 19.14
CA PRO A 44 -1.13 -14.63 18.69
C PRO A 44 -0.96 -13.14 19.06
N VAL A 45 -0.44 -12.84 20.26
CA VAL A 45 -0.21 -11.45 20.70
C VAL A 45 0.84 -10.79 19.82
N ILE A 46 1.95 -11.49 19.56
CA ILE A 46 3.01 -10.98 18.68
C ILE A 46 2.48 -10.76 17.27
N ALA A 47 1.69 -11.70 16.75
CA ALA A 47 1.07 -11.57 15.44
C ALA A 47 0.12 -10.36 15.37
N VAL A 48 -0.77 -10.19 16.35
CA VAL A 48 -1.70 -9.06 16.41
C VAL A 48 -0.94 -7.74 16.49
N VAL A 49 0.03 -7.61 17.39
CA VAL A 49 0.83 -6.38 17.55
C VAL A 49 1.60 -6.07 16.27
N ALA A 50 2.26 -7.06 15.67
CA ALA A 50 3.01 -6.88 14.42
C ALA A 50 2.09 -6.44 13.27
N VAL A 51 0.92 -7.05 13.12
CA VAL A 51 -0.06 -6.68 12.09
C VAL A 51 -0.59 -5.26 12.34
N LEU A 52 -0.99 -4.92 13.57
CA LEU A 52 -1.52 -3.60 13.89
C LEU A 52 -0.48 -2.50 13.61
N LEU A 53 0.76 -2.70 14.06
CA LEU A 53 1.84 -1.76 13.79
C LEU A 53 2.14 -1.64 12.29
N ALA A 54 2.20 -2.76 11.57
CA ALA A 54 2.46 -2.76 10.13
C ALA A 54 1.36 -2.06 9.35
N VAL A 55 0.09 -2.29 9.69
CA VAL A 55 -1.06 -1.63 9.06
C VAL A 55 -1.02 -0.14 9.36
N ALA A 56 -0.83 0.26 10.62
CA ALA A 56 -0.76 1.67 11.01
C ALA A 56 0.39 2.40 10.28
N PHE A 57 1.57 1.81 10.26
CA PHE A 57 2.75 2.41 9.62
C PHE A 57 2.59 2.48 8.09
N SER A 58 2.07 1.41 7.47
CA SER A 58 1.81 1.39 6.03
C SER A 58 0.73 2.39 5.63
N ALA A 59 -0.33 2.52 6.43
CA ALA A 59 -1.35 3.53 6.25
C ALA A 59 -0.78 4.94 6.37
N ALA A 60 0.09 5.20 7.35
CA ALA A 60 0.76 6.48 7.51
C ALA A 60 1.66 6.83 6.30
N ILE A 61 2.46 5.88 5.82
CA ILE A 61 3.31 6.06 4.62
C ILE A 61 2.45 6.43 3.41
N VAL A 62 1.40 5.64 3.16
CA VAL A 62 0.49 5.86 2.04
C VAL A 62 -0.25 7.19 2.17
N TRP A 63 -0.70 7.52 3.37
CA TRP A 63 -1.40 8.77 3.67
C TRP A 63 -0.50 9.99 3.43
N LEU A 64 0.76 9.96 3.88
CA LEU A 64 1.72 11.04 3.64
C LEU A 64 2.00 11.23 2.14
N ALA A 65 2.15 10.13 1.39
CA ALA A 65 2.32 10.19 -0.06
C ALA A 65 1.09 10.77 -0.76
N ALA A 66 -0.11 10.35 -0.36
CA ALA A 66 -1.36 10.87 -0.89
C ALA A 66 -1.57 12.35 -0.54
N LEU A 67 -1.22 12.77 0.67
CA LEU A 67 -1.31 14.16 1.12
C LEU A 67 -0.38 15.06 0.30
N GLY A 68 0.90 14.69 0.16
CA GLY A 68 1.86 15.46 -0.63
C GLY A 68 1.43 15.60 -2.10
N VAL A 69 0.85 14.54 -2.66
CA VAL A 69 0.28 14.56 -4.01
C VAL A 69 -0.96 15.42 -4.12
N ARG A 70 -1.86 15.37 -3.13
CA ARG A 70 -3.06 16.22 -3.06
C ARG A 70 -2.69 17.70 -3.06
N GLU A 71 -1.75 18.10 -2.19
CA GLU A 71 -1.28 19.48 -2.15
C GLU A 71 -0.68 19.91 -3.49
N ARG A 72 0.11 19.05 -4.14
CA ARG A 72 0.65 19.32 -5.47
C ARG A 72 -0.45 19.43 -6.53
N ARG A 73 -1.49 18.59 -6.45
CA ARG A 73 -2.63 18.59 -7.37
C ARG A 73 -3.41 19.90 -7.30
N LEU A 74 -3.60 20.46 -6.11
CA LEU A 74 -4.30 21.74 -5.91
C LEU A 74 -3.59 22.92 -6.58
N LEU A 75 -2.26 22.84 -6.70
CA LEU A 75 -1.45 23.85 -7.38
C LEU A 75 -1.38 23.66 -8.91
N GLU A 76 -1.80 22.50 -9.42
CA GLU A 76 -1.70 22.16 -10.83
C GLU A 76 -2.95 22.60 -11.61
N THR A 77 -2.84 23.72 -12.32
CA THR A 77 -3.93 24.29 -13.14
C THR A 77 -4.11 23.60 -14.50
N ARG A 78 -3.21 22.69 -14.87
CA ARG A 78 -3.26 22.00 -16.17
C ARG A 78 -4.26 20.83 -16.16
N PRO A 79 -5.00 20.60 -17.26
CA PRO A 79 -5.89 19.45 -17.38
C PRO A 79 -5.08 18.14 -17.34
N LEU A 80 -5.55 17.17 -16.56
CA LEU A 80 -4.92 15.85 -16.48
C LEU A 80 -5.55 14.90 -17.48
N VAL A 81 -4.74 14.30 -18.36
CA VAL A 81 -5.15 13.20 -19.24
C VAL A 81 -5.36 11.90 -18.45
N ALA A 82 -4.53 11.67 -17.43
CA ALA A 82 -4.67 10.55 -16.49
C ALA A 82 -4.01 10.89 -15.15
N GLU A 83 -4.69 10.59 -14.05
CA GLU A 83 -4.15 10.73 -12.70
C GLU A 83 -3.28 9.52 -12.33
N PRO A 84 -2.04 9.72 -11.86
CA PRO A 84 -1.28 8.64 -11.23
C PRO A 84 -2.07 8.12 -10.03
N ARG A 85 -2.47 6.85 -10.05
CA ARG A 85 -3.25 6.22 -8.97
C ARG A 85 -2.36 5.35 -8.10
N LEU A 86 -2.63 5.36 -6.81
CA LEU A 86 -2.07 4.39 -5.89
C LEU A 86 -2.82 3.05 -6.08
N ARG A 87 -2.08 2.02 -6.48
CA ARG A 87 -2.62 0.69 -6.78
C ARG A 87 -2.56 -0.20 -5.55
N LEU A 88 -3.59 -0.13 -4.71
CA LEU A 88 -3.68 -0.90 -3.46
C LEU A 88 -3.71 -2.42 -3.71
N ASP A 89 -4.34 -2.85 -4.80
CA ASP A 89 -4.33 -4.22 -5.31
C ASP A 89 -2.89 -4.73 -5.52
N LEU A 90 -2.08 -3.92 -6.21
CA LEU A 90 -0.70 -4.26 -6.53
C LEU A 90 0.20 -4.20 -5.29
N LEU A 91 -0.07 -3.28 -4.36
CA LEU A 91 0.60 -3.21 -3.06
C LEU A 91 0.37 -4.52 -2.28
N ALA A 92 -0.90 -4.94 -2.14
CA ALA A 92 -1.25 -6.16 -1.43
C ALA A 92 -0.63 -7.39 -2.09
N ALA A 93 -0.71 -7.50 -3.42
CA ALA A 93 -0.09 -8.59 -4.17
C ALA A 93 1.44 -8.65 -3.98
N ARG A 94 2.12 -7.50 -3.97
CA ARG A 94 3.57 -7.41 -3.72
C ARG A 94 3.93 -7.75 -2.28
N ALA A 95 3.15 -7.30 -1.31
CA ALA A 95 3.35 -7.63 0.10
C ALA A 95 3.24 -9.14 0.31
N LEU A 96 2.19 -9.76 -0.27
CA LEU A 96 1.99 -11.21 -0.22
C LEU A 96 3.13 -11.96 -0.92
N ALA A 97 3.50 -11.55 -2.13
CA ALA A 97 4.60 -12.19 -2.86
C ALA A 97 5.93 -12.08 -2.09
N LEU A 98 6.23 -10.91 -1.53
CA LEU A 98 7.45 -10.71 -0.75
C LEU A 98 7.44 -11.56 0.52
N TRP A 99 6.30 -11.65 1.21
CA TRP A 99 6.16 -12.48 2.40
C TRP A 99 6.38 -13.96 2.09
N LEU A 100 5.73 -14.48 1.05
CA LEU A 100 5.85 -15.87 0.62
C LEU A 100 7.27 -16.24 0.18
N VAL A 101 8.02 -15.31 -0.40
CA VAL A 101 9.43 -15.51 -0.76
C VAL A 101 10.36 -15.34 0.43
N ALA A 102 10.05 -14.42 1.34
CA ALA A 102 10.87 -14.15 2.53
C ALA A 102 10.86 -15.31 3.53
N MET A 103 9.77 -16.08 3.62
CA MET A 103 9.73 -17.29 4.44
C MET A 103 10.82 -18.31 4.06
N PRO A 104 10.84 -18.91 2.85
CA PRO A 104 11.88 -19.86 2.48
C PRO A 104 13.27 -19.21 2.47
N ALA A 105 13.41 -17.93 2.11
CA ALA A 105 14.69 -17.23 2.18
C ALA A 105 15.24 -17.15 3.61
N PHE A 106 14.39 -16.84 4.58
CA PHE A 106 14.73 -16.86 6.01
C PHE A 106 15.15 -18.25 6.46
N ALA A 107 14.35 -19.27 6.14
CA ALA A 107 14.64 -20.66 6.51
C ALA A 107 15.97 -21.17 5.93
N LEU A 108 16.26 -20.84 4.67
CA LEU A 108 17.53 -21.19 4.01
C LEU A 108 18.71 -20.50 4.68
N LEU A 109 18.59 -19.22 5.03
CA LEU A 109 19.62 -18.48 5.75
C LEU A 109 19.92 -19.13 7.10
N GLU A 110 18.91 -19.36 7.94
CA GLU A 110 19.09 -19.99 9.26
C GLU A 110 19.63 -21.41 9.13
N SER A 111 19.13 -22.19 8.17
CA SER A 111 19.63 -23.55 7.93
C SER A 111 21.10 -23.56 7.55
N THR A 112 21.55 -22.56 6.77
CA THR A 112 22.96 -22.41 6.41
C THR A 112 23.80 -22.03 7.62
N ILE A 113 23.29 -21.16 8.50
CA ILE A 113 23.97 -20.78 9.75
C ILE A 113 24.12 -22.02 10.66
N HIS A 114 23.03 -22.73 10.93
CA HIS A 114 23.04 -23.95 11.75
C HIS A 114 23.96 -25.03 11.19
N TRP A 115 23.99 -25.22 9.86
CA TRP A 115 24.92 -26.14 9.22
C TRP A 115 26.39 -25.75 9.50
N ARG A 116 26.72 -24.46 9.38
CA ARG A 116 28.08 -23.95 9.66
C ARG A 116 28.45 -24.01 11.14
N GLU A 117 27.47 -23.99 12.03
CA GLU A 117 27.63 -24.14 13.48
C GLU A 117 27.66 -25.61 13.94
N GLY A 118 27.51 -26.58 13.02
CA GLY A 118 27.52 -28.01 13.35
C GLY A 118 26.20 -28.55 13.91
N LEU A 119 25.13 -27.75 13.90
CA LEU A 119 23.79 -28.13 14.36
C LEU A 119 23.01 -28.92 13.30
N GLY A 120 23.49 -28.95 12.07
CA GLY A 120 22.87 -29.66 10.94
C GLY A 120 21.84 -28.84 10.18
N TRP A 121 21.29 -29.44 9.11
CA TRP A 121 20.34 -28.78 8.22
C TRP A 121 18.89 -28.95 8.72
N HIS A 122 18.19 -27.83 8.90
CA HIS A 122 16.84 -27.82 9.46
C HIS A 122 15.76 -27.44 8.42
N GLY A 123 16.14 -26.80 7.31
CA GLY A 123 15.23 -26.35 6.26
C GLY A 123 14.11 -25.46 6.80
N LEU A 124 12.87 -25.73 6.38
CA LEU A 124 11.69 -25.00 6.85
C LEU A 124 11.40 -25.19 8.35
N HIS A 125 11.99 -26.20 9.00
CA HIS A 125 11.83 -26.38 10.44
C HIS A 125 12.38 -25.19 11.24
N CYS A 126 13.35 -24.45 10.68
CA CYS A 126 13.80 -23.19 11.27
C CYS A 126 12.63 -22.22 11.52
N LEU A 127 11.63 -22.15 10.65
CA LEU A 127 10.47 -21.25 10.82
C LEU A 127 9.41 -21.76 11.80
N THR A 128 9.33 -23.07 12.01
CA THR A 128 8.30 -23.67 12.88
C THR A 128 8.82 -24.03 14.26
N GLY A 129 10.14 -23.99 14.44
CA GLY A 129 10.79 -24.20 15.73
C GLY A 129 10.45 -23.12 16.76
N PRO A 130 10.66 -23.41 18.06
CA PRO A 130 10.27 -22.53 19.15
C PRO A 130 10.95 -21.16 19.12
N VAL A 131 12.16 -21.08 18.57
CA VAL A 131 12.97 -19.84 18.50
C VAL A 131 12.44 -18.88 17.43
N HIS A 132 12.06 -19.37 16.24
CA HIS A 132 11.70 -18.51 15.12
C HIS A 132 10.25 -18.59 14.66
N ARG A 133 9.36 -19.30 15.36
CA ARG A 133 7.91 -19.28 15.06
C ARG A 133 7.31 -17.86 14.99
N ASN A 134 7.89 -16.94 15.76
CA ASN A 134 7.49 -15.52 15.75
C ASN A 134 7.97 -14.78 14.50
N ALA A 135 8.93 -15.30 13.74
CA ALA A 135 9.42 -14.70 12.51
C ALA A 135 8.35 -14.69 11.42
N ILE A 136 7.42 -15.64 11.39
CA ILE A 136 6.36 -15.71 10.37
C ILE A 136 5.52 -14.43 10.32
N PRO A 137 4.88 -13.97 11.42
CA PRO A 137 4.13 -12.73 11.40
C PRO A 137 5.01 -11.49 11.22
N ILE A 138 6.26 -11.51 11.71
CA ILE A 138 7.20 -10.38 11.54
C ILE A 138 7.60 -10.21 10.08
N LEU A 139 7.88 -11.30 9.36
CA LEU A 139 8.18 -11.31 7.93
C LEU A 139 7.00 -10.72 7.15
N GLY A 140 5.76 -11.09 7.51
CA GLY A 140 4.55 -10.55 6.88
C GLY A 140 4.40 -9.04 7.13
N ALA A 141 4.58 -8.61 8.38
CA ALA A 141 4.54 -7.21 8.78
C ALA A 141 5.57 -6.35 8.02
N LEU A 142 6.84 -6.77 8.00
CA LEU A 142 7.89 -6.05 7.28
C LEU A 142 7.68 -6.09 5.76
N SER A 143 7.11 -7.17 5.22
CA SER A 143 6.77 -7.26 3.80
C SER A 143 5.69 -6.26 3.38
N LEU A 144 4.68 -6.07 4.24
CA LEU A 144 3.64 -5.07 4.04
C LEU A 144 4.22 -3.66 4.04
N VAL A 145 5.06 -3.34 5.03
CA VAL A 145 5.74 -2.04 5.13
C VAL A 145 6.61 -1.77 3.90
N ALA A 146 7.42 -2.77 3.47
CA ALA A 146 8.26 -2.64 2.29
C ALA A 146 7.44 -2.42 1.01
N ALA A 147 6.32 -3.14 0.84
CA ALA A 147 5.43 -2.94 -0.30
C ALA A 147 4.74 -1.57 -0.27
N ALA A 148 4.35 -1.08 0.91
CA ALA A 148 3.78 0.25 1.08
C ALA A 148 4.78 1.36 0.73
N LEU A 149 6.03 1.23 1.18
CA LEU A 149 7.12 2.13 0.81
C LEU A 149 7.35 2.13 -0.71
N ALA A 150 7.42 0.96 -1.33
CA ALA A 150 7.59 0.84 -2.78
C ALA A 150 6.42 1.49 -3.55
N ALA A 151 5.18 1.29 -3.10
CA ALA A 151 4.00 1.90 -3.71
C ALA A 151 4.00 3.44 -3.56
N ALA A 152 4.34 3.95 -2.37
CA ALA A 152 4.47 5.38 -2.12
C ALA A 152 5.57 6.01 -2.99
N LEU A 153 6.74 5.39 -3.09
CA LEU A 153 7.84 5.83 -3.96
C LEU A 153 7.42 5.84 -5.44
N GLU A 154 6.79 4.78 -5.93
CA GLU A 154 6.29 4.72 -7.31
C GLU A 154 5.29 5.86 -7.59
N HIS A 155 4.40 6.13 -6.64
CA HIS A 155 3.40 7.18 -6.73
C HIS A 155 4.02 8.59 -6.74
N VAL A 156 4.92 8.89 -5.79
CA VAL A 156 5.63 10.17 -5.72
C VAL A 156 6.50 10.39 -6.94
N LEU A 157 7.27 9.39 -7.38
CA LEU A 157 8.12 9.50 -8.57
C LEU A 157 7.32 9.70 -9.85
N ALA A 158 6.11 9.13 -9.95
CA ALA A 158 5.22 9.40 -11.08
C ALA A 158 4.79 10.88 -11.12
N TRP A 159 4.47 11.46 -9.96
CA TRP A 159 4.16 12.88 -9.82
C TRP A 159 5.37 13.80 -10.05
N MET A 160 6.56 13.41 -9.61
CA MET A 160 7.80 14.15 -9.88
C MET A 160 8.12 14.17 -11.37
N ARG A 161 8.07 13.02 -12.05
CA ARG A 161 8.31 12.94 -13.51
C ARG A 161 7.34 13.83 -14.28
N ARG A 162 6.07 13.84 -13.87
CA ARG A 162 5.06 14.74 -14.44
C ARG A 162 5.43 16.20 -14.22
N THR A 163 5.80 16.58 -13.00
CA THR A 163 6.18 17.94 -12.66
C THR A 163 7.39 18.39 -13.48
N LEU A 164 8.42 17.55 -13.61
CA LEU A 164 9.58 17.85 -14.44
C LEU A 164 9.22 17.98 -15.93
N ALA A 165 8.38 17.08 -16.46
CA ALA A 165 7.87 17.19 -17.83
C ALA A 165 7.06 18.47 -18.04
N SER A 166 6.36 18.94 -17.00
CA SER A 166 5.59 20.18 -17.04
C SER A 166 6.46 21.43 -17.13
N ILE A 167 7.65 21.39 -16.52
CA ILE A 167 8.67 22.45 -16.51
C ILE A 167 9.49 22.42 -17.80
N ALA A 168 9.86 21.22 -18.26
CA ALA A 168 10.70 21.02 -19.45
C ALA A 168 9.93 21.11 -20.78
N GLY A 169 8.61 20.95 -20.75
CA GLY A 169 7.78 21.13 -21.93
C GLY A 169 7.79 22.60 -22.41
N PRO A 170 7.58 22.86 -23.71
CA PRO A 170 7.50 24.22 -24.22
C PRO A 170 6.47 25.00 -23.40
N THR A 171 6.85 26.19 -22.95
CA THR A 171 5.95 27.19 -22.37
C THR A 171 4.89 27.52 -23.41
N ARG A 172 3.81 26.73 -23.44
CA ARG A 172 2.57 27.19 -24.05
C ARG A 172 2.07 28.27 -23.11
N ILE A 173 2.47 29.51 -23.38
CA ILE A 173 1.70 30.68 -22.98
C ILE A 173 0.29 30.31 -23.40
N ALA A 174 -0.58 30.05 -22.43
CA ALA A 174 -1.98 29.88 -22.71
C ALA A 174 -2.38 31.21 -23.35
N GLY A 175 -2.50 31.21 -24.69
CA GLY A 175 -3.06 32.32 -25.41
C GLY A 175 -4.35 32.66 -24.67
N ILE A 176 -4.52 33.93 -24.31
CA ILE A 176 -5.73 34.43 -23.67
C ILE A 176 -6.89 33.91 -24.52
N VAL A 177 -7.54 32.84 -24.07
CA VAL A 177 -8.78 32.41 -24.66
C VAL A 177 -9.75 33.46 -24.16
N LEU A 178 -9.97 34.49 -24.97
CA LEU A 178 -11.16 35.32 -24.90
C LEU A 178 -12.32 34.32 -24.89
N VAL A 179 -12.86 34.07 -23.70
CA VAL A 179 -14.10 33.34 -23.53
C VAL A 179 -15.14 34.19 -24.25
N ALA A 180 -15.36 33.89 -25.52
CA ALA A 180 -16.45 34.46 -26.27
C ALA A 180 -17.71 34.09 -25.49
N ARG A 181 -18.40 35.10 -24.97
CA ARG A 181 -19.69 34.98 -24.32
C ARG A 181 -20.55 34.07 -25.20
N PRO A 182 -21.05 32.91 -24.73
CA PRO A 182 -21.93 32.10 -25.55
C PRO A 182 -23.11 32.99 -25.97
N PRO A 183 -23.53 32.97 -27.24
CA PRO A 183 -24.76 33.67 -27.63
C PRO A 183 -25.85 33.15 -26.71
N ALA A 184 -26.65 34.07 -26.16
CA ALA A 184 -27.80 33.73 -25.36
C ALA A 184 -28.71 32.86 -26.23
N ALA A 185 -28.63 31.54 -26.06
CA ALA A 185 -29.57 30.62 -26.65
C ALA A 185 -30.90 30.90 -25.94
N GLU A 186 -31.80 31.58 -26.65
CA GLU A 186 -33.20 31.60 -26.27
C GLU A 186 -33.65 30.17 -26.03
N PHE A 187 -34.08 29.91 -24.80
CA PHE A 187 -34.71 28.66 -24.43
C PHE A 187 -36.02 28.58 -25.21
N VAL A 188 -36.00 27.89 -26.35
CA VAL A 188 -37.23 27.48 -27.04
C VAL A 188 -37.66 26.17 -26.37
N PRO A 189 -38.66 26.15 -25.48
CA PRO A 189 -39.11 24.91 -24.89
C PRO A 189 -39.63 24.00 -26.01
N ALA A 190 -38.95 22.87 -26.20
CA ALA A 190 -39.37 21.83 -27.12
C ALA A 190 -40.79 21.37 -26.76
N ALA A 191 -41.66 21.30 -27.76
CA ALA A 191 -43.05 20.89 -27.67
C ALA A 191 -43.25 19.39 -27.33
N ALA A 192 -42.48 18.86 -26.38
CA ALA A 192 -42.52 17.48 -25.92
C ALA A 192 -43.63 17.20 -24.90
N PHE A 193 -44.51 18.17 -24.63
CA PHE A 193 -45.72 18.02 -23.79
C PHE A 193 -47.03 18.21 -24.57
N ALA A 194 -47.04 17.90 -25.87
CA ALA A 194 -48.27 17.74 -26.63
C ALA A 194 -48.88 16.34 -26.34
N SER A 195 -49.51 16.19 -25.17
CA SER A 195 -50.44 15.07 -24.93
C SER A 195 -51.87 15.54 -25.25
N PRO A 196 -52.59 14.90 -26.20
CA PRO A 196 -53.95 15.28 -26.52
C PRO A 196 -54.95 14.71 -25.48
N LEU A 197 -55.51 15.63 -24.69
CA LEU A 197 -56.88 15.72 -24.20
C LEU A 197 -57.56 14.51 -23.54
N GLY A 198 -57.75 14.59 -22.22
CA GLY A 198 -58.93 14.03 -21.55
C GLY A 198 -59.80 15.16 -21.02
N ALA A 199 -60.83 15.55 -21.78
CA ALA A 199 -61.83 16.52 -21.31
C ALA A 199 -62.66 15.90 -20.17
N ARG A 200 -62.47 16.37 -18.94
CA ARG A 200 -63.45 16.16 -17.86
C ARG A 200 -64.31 17.42 -17.76
N GLY A 201 -65.60 17.28 -18.07
CA GLY A 201 -66.59 18.34 -17.86
C GLY A 201 -66.74 18.70 -16.38
N PRO A 202 -67.20 19.92 -16.07
CA PRO A 202 -67.32 20.38 -14.68
C PRO A 202 -68.39 19.58 -13.91
N PRO A 203 -68.20 19.37 -12.58
CA PRO A 203 -69.17 18.68 -11.75
C PRO A 203 -70.47 19.48 -11.63
N ARG A 204 -71.61 18.79 -11.65
CA ARG A 204 -72.92 19.40 -11.44
C ARG A 204 -73.09 19.76 -9.97
N LEU A 205 -73.44 21.01 -9.69
CA LEU A 205 -73.95 21.45 -8.40
C LEU A 205 -75.45 21.15 -8.38
N SER A 206 -75.91 20.36 -7.41
CA SER A 206 -77.32 20.29 -6.98
C SER A 206 -77.58 21.33 -5.91
#